data_AF-A0A7R9LT41-F1
#
_entry.id   AF-A0A7R9LT41-F1
#
_cell.length_a   1.000
_cell.length_b   1.000
_cell.length_c   1.000
_cell.angle_alpha   90.00
_cell.angle_beta   90.00
_cell.angle_gamma   90.00
#
_symmetry.space_group_name_H-M   'P 1'
#
loop_
_entity.id
_entity.type
_entity.pdbx_description
1 polymer ?
#
loop_
_entity_poly.entity_id
_entity_poly.type
_entity_poly.pdbx_seq_one_letter_code
_entity_poly.pdbx_strand_id
1 'polypeptide(L)'
;MVHRPRLIILDEPTVGVDPLLRLRMWQYLENCCKRYGQTVIITTHYIEEARSAANVAFMASGVILKQENPNQLLLHYNCHTLEEVFLYLCVNHNKNLKNRDKNANEITNNNMSDTSGGNERIIDGNIIEENFGLKYESNENNNNYKQNMIHKRDGINLKRIKTMIWKYFVLTMRRPLYLIVFYIMPLIALTSMKLSIGRKPHHIPVAYYNADPNAKLSQLFLDSIEPYY
;
A
#
# COMPACT_ATOMS: atom_id res chain seq x y z
N MET A 1 13.78 15.38 9.11
CA MET A 1 13.60 15.22 7.66
C MET A 1 14.92 15.46 6.93
N VAL A 2 15.44 14.45 6.20
CA VAL A 2 16.70 14.56 5.43
C VAL A 2 16.50 15.31 4.11
N HIS A 3 15.27 15.30 3.59
CA HIS A 3 14.82 16.02 2.40
C HIS A 3 13.76 17.05 2.83
N ARG A 4 13.81 18.26 2.28
CA ARG A 4 12.82 19.33 2.51
C ARG A 4 11.98 19.53 1.24
N PRO A 5 11.00 18.64 0.97
CA PRO A 5 10.14 18.75 -0.21
C PRO A 5 9.22 19.97 -0.08
N ARG A 6 8.83 20.58 -1.20
CA ARG A 6 7.88 21.71 -1.22
C ARG A 6 6.45 21.27 -0.90
N LEU A 7 6.09 20.03 -1.23
CA LEU A 7 4.77 19.44 -1.03
C LEU A 7 4.90 18.12 -0.26
N ILE A 8 4.09 17.95 0.76
CA ILE A 8 3.95 16.72 1.55
C ILE A 8 2.49 16.30 1.47
N ILE A 9 2.24 15.05 1.10
CA ILE A 9 0.91 14.45 1.11
C ILE A 9 0.97 13.29 2.10
N LEU A 10 0.08 13.31 3.09
CA LEU A 10 0.00 12.29 4.14
C LEU A 10 -1.39 11.67 4.10
N ASP A 11 -1.42 10.35 3.93
CA ASP A 11 -2.66 9.60 3.98
C ASP A 11 -2.88 9.07 5.39
N GLU A 12 -3.94 9.53 6.07
CA GLU A 12 -4.37 9.04 7.39
C GLU A 12 -3.21 8.89 8.41
N PRO A 13 -2.38 9.92 8.63
CA PRO A 13 -1.13 9.76 9.38
C PRO A 13 -1.33 9.56 10.89
N THR A 14 -2.51 9.93 11.42
CA THR A 14 -2.83 9.90 12.87
C THR A 14 -3.48 8.59 13.31
N VAL A 15 -3.75 7.67 12.37
CA VAL A 15 -4.46 6.42 12.65
C VAL A 15 -3.61 5.46 13.45
N GLY A 16 -4.17 4.94 14.55
CA GLY A 16 -3.46 4.07 15.49
C GLY A 16 -2.41 4.79 16.35
N VAL A 17 -2.35 6.13 16.30
CA VAL A 17 -1.45 6.95 17.12
C VAL A 17 -2.20 7.45 18.37
N ASP A 18 -1.51 7.38 19.51
CA ASP A 18 -1.98 7.91 20.79
C ASP A 18 -2.37 9.41 20.71
N PRO A 19 -3.43 9.87 21.42
CA PRO A 19 -3.90 11.26 21.35
C PRO A 19 -2.82 12.31 21.61
N LEU A 20 -1.87 12.06 22.52
CA LEU A 20 -0.80 13.02 22.82
C LEU A 20 0.20 13.13 21.66
N LEU A 21 0.56 11.99 21.04
CA LEU A 21 1.49 11.94 19.92
C LEU A 21 0.90 12.59 18.66
N ARG A 22 -0.40 12.44 18.47
CA ARG A 22 -1.16 13.10 17.41
C ARG A 22 -1.06 14.63 17.51
N LEU A 23 -1.25 15.20 18.70
CA LEU A 23 -1.10 16.64 18.92
C LEU A 23 0.32 17.11 18.57
N ARG A 24 1.35 16.36 18.99
CA ARG A 24 2.75 16.66 18.65
C ARG A 24 3.00 16.59 17.15
N MET A 25 2.37 15.64 16.45
CA MET A 25 2.50 15.52 15.00
C MET A 25 1.87 16.73 14.29
N TRP A 26 0.68 17.16 14.68
CA TRP A 26 0.04 18.36 14.14
C TRP A 26 0.89 19.61 14.36
N GLN A 27 1.41 19.82 15.57
CA GLN A 27 2.34 20.91 15.86
C GLN A 27 3.61 20.85 15.01
N TYR A 28 4.13 19.65 14.75
CA TYR A 28 5.30 19.47 13.89
C TYR A 28 4.99 19.86 12.43
N LEU A 29 3.86 19.41 11.89
CA LEU A 29 3.44 19.73 10.52
C LEU A 29 3.15 21.22 10.34
N GLU A 30 2.48 21.83 11.31
CA GLU A 30 2.23 23.27 11.33
C GLU A 30 3.55 24.07 11.36
N ASN A 31 4.51 23.65 12.18
CA ASN A 31 5.85 24.24 12.20
C ASN A 31 6.58 24.07 10.87
N CYS A 32 6.38 22.95 10.18
CA CYS A 32 6.96 22.73 8.85
C CYS A 32 6.39 23.71 7.83
N CYS A 33 5.08 23.93 7.84
CA CYS A 33 4.42 24.92 6.99
C CYS A 33 4.94 26.33 7.29
N LYS A 34 4.96 26.74 8.57
CA LYS A 34 5.33 28.10 8.98
C LYS A 34 6.81 28.41 8.79
N ARG A 35 7.72 27.49 9.14
CA ARG A 35 9.18 27.75 9.14
C ARG A 35 9.83 27.45 7.80
N TYR A 36 9.37 26.44 7.08
CA TYR A 36 10.01 25.97 5.85
C TYR A 36 9.19 26.25 4.59
N GLY A 37 8.00 26.85 4.71
CA GLY A 37 7.12 27.15 3.57
C GLY A 37 6.65 25.90 2.83
N GLN A 38 6.53 24.77 3.52
CA GLN A 38 6.07 23.52 2.94
C GLN A 38 4.55 23.51 2.86
N THR A 39 4.00 23.02 1.76
CA THR A 39 2.56 22.73 1.65
C THR A 39 2.32 21.31 2.14
N VAL A 40 1.39 21.13 3.08
CA VAL A 40 1.04 19.82 3.63
C VAL A 40 -0.43 19.55 3.36
N ILE A 41 -0.73 18.42 2.73
CA ILE A 41 -2.07 17.90 2.52
C ILE A 41 -2.21 16.64 3.36
N ILE A 42 -3.27 16.56 4.14
CA ILE A 42 -3.55 15.45 5.06
C ILE A 42 -4.97 14.97 4.80
N THR A 43 -5.14 13.66 4.69
CA THR A 43 -6.45 13.01 4.83
C THR A 43 -6.59 12.52 6.27
N THR A 44 -7.77 12.70 6.85
CA THR A 44 -8.10 12.17 8.18
C THR A 44 -9.57 11.85 8.23
N HIS A 45 -9.89 10.72 8.86
CA HIS A 45 -11.27 10.35 9.20
C HIS A 45 -11.72 10.94 10.55
N TYR A 46 -10.80 11.54 11.32
CA TYR A 46 -11.11 12.26 12.54
C TYR A 46 -11.37 13.73 12.23
N ILE A 47 -12.64 14.06 12.01
CA ILE A 47 -13.08 15.37 11.52
C ILE A 47 -12.59 16.53 12.42
N GLU A 48 -12.68 16.40 13.74
CA GLU A 48 -12.20 17.43 14.67
C GLU A 48 -10.68 17.68 14.59
N GLU A 49 -9.86 16.74 14.13
CA GLU A 49 -8.42 17.00 13.94
C GLU A 49 -8.17 18.08 12.89
N ALA A 50 -9.05 18.16 11.89
CA ALA A 50 -8.97 19.12 10.81
C ALA A 50 -9.20 20.56 11.28
N ARG A 51 -9.68 20.78 12.52
CA ARG A 51 -9.83 22.13 13.11
C ARG A 51 -8.50 22.89 13.18
N SER A 52 -7.38 22.17 13.37
CA SER A 52 -6.05 22.76 13.41
C SER A 52 -5.51 23.15 12.02
N ALA A 53 -6.20 22.77 10.95
CA ALA A 53 -5.75 23.05 9.58
C ALA A 53 -6.12 24.48 9.14
N ALA A 54 -5.31 25.02 8.22
CA ALA A 54 -5.60 26.34 7.63
C ALA A 54 -6.85 26.31 6.73
N ASN A 55 -7.13 25.18 6.09
CA ASN A 55 -8.25 24.97 5.19
C ASN A 55 -8.68 23.51 5.26
N VAL A 56 -9.98 23.25 5.22
CA VAL A 56 -10.56 21.89 5.27
C VAL A 56 -11.46 21.70 4.06
N ALA A 57 -11.34 20.55 3.41
CA ALA A 57 -12.23 20.12 2.35
C ALA A 57 -12.97 18.85 2.80
N PHE A 58 -14.30 18.93 2.89
CA PHE A 58 -15.15 17.78 3.16
C PHE A 58 -15.47 17.04 1.87
N MET A 59 -15.36 15.71 1.90
CA MET A 59 -15.60 14.86 0.74
C MET A 59 -16.57 13.73 1.10
N ALA A 60 -17.51 13.44 0.21
CA ALA A 60 -18.39 12.28 0.29
C ALA A 60 -18.67 11.73 -1.11
N SER A 61 -18.75 10.40 -1.26
CA SER A 61 -19.04 9.74 -2.54
C SER A 61 -18.16 10.19 -3.72
N GLY A 62 -16.88 10.51 -3.44
CA GLY A 62 -15.93 10.99 -4.45
C GLY A 62 -16.07 12.46 -4.85
N VAL A 63 -16.94 13.23 -4.21
CA VAL A 63 -17.18 14.64 -4.50
C VAL A 63 -16.82 15.51 -3.29
N ILE A 64 -16.15 16.63 -3.53
CA ILE A 64 -15.91 17.64 -2.49
C ILE A 64 -17.22 18.40 -2.24
N LEU A 65 -17.75 18.30 -1.03
CA LEU A 65 -18.98 18.97 -0.61
C LEU A 65 -18.75 20.46 -0.36
N LYS A 66 -17.65 20.78 0.32
CA LYS A 66 -17.31 22.16 0.70
C LYS A 66 -15.83 22.24 1.06
N GLN A 67 -15.18 23.34 0.69
CA GLN A 67 -13.81 23.66 1.10
C GLN A 67 -13.74 25.08 1.65
N GLU A 68 -13.32 25.24 2.90
CA GLU A 68 -13.21 26.55 3.55
C GLU A 68 -12.39 26.46 4.86
N ASN A 69 -12.04 27.60 5.45
CA ASN A 69 -11.39 27.60 6.77
C ASN A 69 -12.34 26.99 7.82
N PRO A 70 -11.86 26.10 8.71
CA PRO A 70 -12.72 25.43 9.67
C PRO A 70 -13.48 26.40 10.60
N ASN A 71 -12.90 27.54 10.97
CA ASN A 71 -13.62 28.55 11.77
C ASN A 71 -14.74 29.24 10.98
N GLN A 72 -14.53 29.49 9.69
CA GLN A 72 -15.54 30.07 8.82
C GLN A 72 -16.71 29.10 8.60
N LEU A 73 -16.43 27.81 8.47
CA LEU A 73 -17.47 26.77 8.37
C LEU A 73 -18.35 26.74 9.61
N LEU A 74 -17.76 26.73 10.80
CA LEU A 74 -18.51 26.74 12.06
C LEU A 74 -19.43 27.97 12.16
N LEU A 75 -18.93 29.15 11.76
CA LEU A 75 -19.73 30.38 11.74
C LEU A 75 -20.84 30.35 10.70
N HIS A 76 -20.56 29.85 9.48
CA HIS A 76 -21.51 29.83 8.38
C HIS A 76 -22.71 28.91 8.65
N TYR A 77 -22.46 27.75 9.26
CA TYR A 77 -23.48 26.76 9.57
C TYR A 77 -24.03 26.86 11.00
N ASN A 78 -23.51 27.80 11.81
CA ASN A 78 -23.88 28.00 13.21
C ASN A 78 -23.77 26.70 14.04
N CYS A 79 -22.64 26.00 13.90
CA CYS A 79 -22.35 24.72 14.56
C CYS A 79 -21.21 24.88 15.58
N HIS A 80 -21.14 23.95 16.54
CA HIS A 80 -20.07 23.94 17.55
C HIS A 80 -18.91 23.00 17.19
N THR A 81 -19.20 22.01 16.35
CA THR A 81 -18.26 20.97 15.92
C THR A 81 -18.20 20.87 14.40
N LEU A 82 -17.06 20.43 13.87
CA LEU A 82 -16.89 20.20 12.44
C LEU A 82 -17.67 18.95 12.00
N GLU A 83 -17.90 17.99 12.89
CA GLU A 83 -18.74 16.82 12.67
C GLU A 83 -20.19 17.22 12.38
N GLU A 84 -20.74 18.20 13.11
CA GLU A 84 -22.09 18.73 12.84
C GLU A 84 -22.18 19.35 11.45
N VAL A 85 -21.18 20.15 11.06
CA VAL A 85 -21.10 20.74 9.71
C VAL A 85 -21.03 19.64 8.66
N PHE A 86 -20.18 18.64 8.87
CA PHE A 86 -20.03 17.52 7.95
C PHE A 86 -21.33 16.72 7.81
N LEU A 87 -22.01 16.45 8.92
CA LEU A 87 -23.30 15.77 8.93
C LEU A 87 -24.35 16.57 8.17
N TYR A 88 -24.44 17.88 8.42
CA TYR A 88 -25.35 18.77 7.70
C TYR A 88 -25.11 18.71 6.18
N LEU A 89 -23.85 18.81 5.75
CA LEU A 89 -23.47 18.72 4.35
C LEU A 89 -23.83 17.36 3.73
N CYS A 90 -23.56 16.26 4.43
CA CYS A 90 -23.89 14.91 3.96
C CYS A 90 -25.40 14.69 3.82
N VAL A 91 -26.19 15.17 4.79
CA VAL A 91 -27.65 15.07 4.75
C VAL A 91 -28.20 15.86 3.58
N ASN A 92 -27.72 17.08 3.35
CA ASN A 92 -28.16 17.90 2.21
C ASN A 92 -27.76 17.27 0.87
N HIS A 93 -26.52 16.77 0.77
CA HIS A 93 -26.03 16.08 -0.42
C HIS A 93 -26.89 14.84 -0.77
N ASN A 94 -27.20 14.00 0.22
CA ASN A 94 -28.04 12.82 0.02
C ASN A 94 -29.50 13.17 -0.35
N LYS A 95 -30.06 14.26 0.18
CA LYS A 95 -31.38 14.75 -0.22
C LYS A 95 -31.39 15.17 -1.69
N ASN A 96 -30.36 15.88 -2.13
CA ASN A 96 -30.22 16.29 -3.53
C ASN A 96 -30.08 15.10 -4.47
N LEU A 97 -29.31 14.07 -4.10
CA LEU A 97 -29.22 12.83 -4.88
C LEU A 97 -30.60 12.15 -5.03
N LYS A 98 -31.34 11.98 -3.93
CA LYS A 98 -32.69 11.37 -3.96
C LYS A 98 -33.69 12.17 -4.80
N ASN A 99 -33.60 13.50 -4.79
CA ASN A 99 -34.48 14.35 -5.59
C ASN A 99 -34.16 14.23 -7.09
N ARG A 100 -32.88 14.09 -7.46
CA ARG A 100 -32.49 13.83 -8.86
C ARG A 100 -33.04 12.51 -9.36
N ASP A 101 -32.93 11.45 -8.56
CA ASP A 101 -33.43 10.13 -8.93
C ASP A 101 -34.96 10.12 -9.10
N LYS A 102 -35.69 10.82 -8.21
CA LYS A 102 -37.15 10.97 -8.32
C LYS A 102 -37.55 11.75 -9.58
N ASN A 103 -36.91 12.89 -9.84
CA ASN A 103 -37.22 13.69 -11.03
C ASN A 103 -36.88 12.94 -12.33
N ALA A 104 -35.78 12.19 -12.36
CA ALA A 104 -35.43 11.37 -13.52
C ALA A 104 -36.47 10.25 -13.77
N ASN A 105 -37.00 9.66 -12.70
CA ASN A 105 -38.05 8.63 -12.81
C ASN A 105 -39.41 9.22 -13.20
N GLU A 106 -39.77 10.41 -12.72
CA GLU A 106 -41.00 11.12 -13.16
C GLU A 106 -40.91 11.54 -14.63
N ILE A 107 -39.77 12.05 -15.10
CA ILE A 107 -39.55 12.36 -16.52
C ILE A 107 -39.62 11.09 -17.38
N THR A 108 -39.13 9.95 -16.88
CA THR A 108 -39.20 8.68 -17.62
C THR A 108 -40.62 8.12 -17.67
N ASN A 109 -41.39 8.25 -16.59
CA ASN A 109 -42.79 7.81 -16.54
C ASN A 109 -43.73 8.72 -17.35
N ASN A 110 -43.49 10.03 -17.37
CA ASN A 110 -44.29 10.97 -18.18
C ASN A 110 -44.02 10.85 -19.68
N ASN A 111 -42.87 10.30 -20.07
CA ASN A 111 -42.52 10.01 -21.47
C ASN A 111 -42.90 8.58 -21.90
N MET A 112 -43.54 7.79 -21.02
CA MET A 112 -44.00 6.42 -21.32
C MET A 112 -45.45 6.38 -21.89
N SER A 113 -45.95 7.51 -22.42
CA SER A 113 -47.25 7.56 -23.11
C SER A 113 -47.13 7.71 -24.62
N ASP A 114 -45.94 7.85 -25.21
CA ASP A 114 -45.81 7.89 -26.67
C ASP A 114 -44.51 7.23 -27.18
N THR A 115 -44.73 6.20 -28.00
CA THR A 115 -43.87 5.71 -29.09
C THR A 115 -42.73 4.73 -28.75
N SER A 116 -42.94 3.52 -29.29
CA SER A 116 -41.99 2.43 -29.51
C SER A 116 -40.79 2.88 -30.36
N GLY A 117 -39.57 2.53 -29.94
CA GLY A 117 -38.37 2.62 -30.76
C GLY A 117 -37.18 3.21 -30.02
N GLY A 118 -36.16 2.38 -29.77
CA GLY A 118 -35.07 2.65 -28.83
C GLY A 118 -34.26 3.90 -29.13
N ASN A 119 -33.91 4.60 -28.05
CA ASN A 119 -32.77 5.51 -28.00
C ASN A 119 -32.00 5.19 -26.72
N GLU A 120 -30.78 4.67 -26.87
CA GLU A 120 -29.79 4.62 -25.80
C GLU A 120 -29.61 6.03 -25.26
N ARG A 121 -30.07 6.25 -24.02
CA ARG A 121 -29.88 7.52 -23.33
C ARG A 121 -28.44 7.60 -22.86
N ILE A 122 -27.66 8.46 -23.52
CA ILE A 122 -26.43 9.04 -22.98
C ILE A 122 -26.84 9.78 -21.72
N ILE A 123 -26.46 9.25 -20.56
CA ILE A 123 -26.55 9.98 -19.28
C ILE A 123 -25.40 10.97 -19.30
N ASP A 124 -25.66 12.16 -19.82
CA ASP A 124 -24.76 13.30 -19.69
C ASP A 124 -24.50 13.53 -18.19
N GLY A 125 -23.26 13.28 -17.79
CA GLY A 125 -22.74 13.59 -16.47
C GLY A 125 -22.71 15.09 -16.27
N ASN A 126 -23.85 15.67 -15.89
CA ASN A 126 -23.91 16.98 -15.26
C ASN A 126 -23.23 16.88 -13.88
N ILE A 127 -21.91 17.03 -13.89
CA ILE A 127 -21.15 17.49 -12.73
C ILE A 127 -21.70 18.88 -12.43
N ILE A 128 -22.55 18.96 -11.43
CA ILE A 128 -23.06 20.23 -10.93
C ILE A 128 -21.88 20.90 -10.22
N GLU A 129 -21.20 21.81 -10.93
CA GLU A 129 -20.45 22.93 -10.37
C GLU A 129 -21.43 23.88 -9.65
N GLU A 130 -22.04 23.43 -8.56
CA GLU A 130 -22.74 24.35 -7.66
C GLU A 130 -21.69 24.99 -6.76
N ASN A 131 -21.21 26.16 -7.21
CA ASN A 131 -20.51 27.16 -6.41
C ASN A 131 -19.33 26.65 -5.57
N PHE A 132 -18.44 25.87 -6.18
CA PHE A 132 -17.07 25.78 -5.68
C PHE A 132 -16.36 27.08 -6.05
N GLY A 133 -16.47 28.09 -5.19
CA GLY A 133 -15.82 29.38 -5.32
C GLY A 133 -14.29 29.33 -5.19
N LEU A 134 -13.63 28.31 -5.73
CA LEU A 134 -12.26 28.47 -6.18
C LEU A 134 -12.36 29.15 -7.54
N LYS A 135 -12.05 30.45 -7.59
CA LYS A 135 -11.50 31.03 -8.81
C LYS A 135 -10.22 30.27 -9.13
N TYR A 136 -10.35 29.15 -9.83
CA TYR A 136 -9.27 28.61 -10.62
C TYR A 136 -9.15 29.54 -11.82
N GLU A 137 -8.36 30.60 -11.66
CA GLU A 137 -7.82 31.30 -12.82
C GLU A 137 -6.97 30.27 -13.56
N SER A 138 -7.58 29.67 -14.59
CA SER A 138 -6.87 28.86 -15.59
C SER A 138 -5.93 29.79 -16.33
N ASN A 139 -4.76 30.02 -15.74
CA ASN A 139 -3.66 30.70 -16.38
C ASN A 139 -3.12 29.72 -17.45
N GLU A 140 -3.70 29.77 -18.65
CA GLU A 140 -3.35 28.93 -19.82
C GLU A 140 -1.88 29.08 -20.27
N ASN A 141 -1.13 30.00 -19.70
CA ASN A 141 0.32 30.11 -19.91
C ASN A 141 1.13 29.00 -19.23
N ASN A 142 0.45 28.02 -18.63
CA ASN A 142 1.07 27.05 -17.76
C ASN A 142 1.40 25.68 -18.41
N ASN A 143 2.00 25.67 -19.61
CA ASN A 143 2.51 24.42 -20.22
C ASN A 143 3.90 24.00 -19.71
N ASN A 144 4.58 24.80 -18.86
CA ASN A 144 5.93 24.53 -18.37
C ASN A 144 6.04 23.72 -17.05
N TYR A 145 4.94 23.47 -16.32
CA TYR A 145 4.93 22.75 -15.02
C TYR A 145 4.78 21.25 -15.21
N LYS A 146 3.99 20.82 -16.20
CA LYS A 146 3.81 19.40 -16.56
C LYS A 146 5.14 18.76 -16.98
N GLN A 147 6.04 19.53 -17.61
CA GLN A 147 7.34 19.04 -18.07
C GLN A 147 8.32 18.74 -16.91
N ASN A 148 8.18 19.39 -15.75
CA ASN A 148 9.20 19.40 -14.69
C ASN A 148 8.91 18.46 -13.50
N MET A 149 7.80 17.72 -13.49
CA MET A 149 7.45 16.78 -12.40
C MET A 149 7.70 15.31 -12.72
N ILE A 150 8.31 14.99 -13.87
CA ILE A 150 8.81 13.63 -14.12
C ILE A 150 10.25 13.60 -13.63
N HIS A 151 10.47 13.21 -12.37
CA HIS A 151 11.78 12.76 -11.94
C HIS A 151 12.22 11.65 -12.89
N LYS A 152 13.15 11.98 -13.79
CA LYS A 152 13.81 11.02 -14.66
C LYS A 152 14.29 9.91 -13.74
N ARG A 153 13.79 8.68 -13.91
CA ARG A 153 14.29 7.53 -13.17
C ARG A 153 15.78 7.46 -13.49
N ASP A 154 16.62 7.91 -12.56
CA ASP A 154 18.06 7.69 -12.66
C ASP A 154 18.25 6.19 -12.91
N GLY A 155 19.11 5.86 -13.88
CA GLY A 155 19.42 4.48 -14.22
C GLY A 155 19.97 3.68 -13.04
N ILE A 156 20.38 2.45 -13.29
CA ILE A 156 20.90 1.56 -12.24
C ILE A 156 22.13 2.19 -11.58
N ASN A 157 21.92 2.80 -10.41
CA ASN A 157 22.97 3.45 -9.65
C ASN A 157 23.63 2.41 -8.72
N LEU A 158 24.90 2.07 -8.97
CA LEU A 158 25.65 1.11 -8.15
C LEU A 158 25.71 1.52 -6.68
N LYS A 159 25.68 2.83 -6.36
CA LYS A 159 25.60 3.28 -4.96
C LYS A 159 24.26 2.86 -4.34
N ARG A 160 23.15 2.97 -5.08
CA ARG A 160 21.83 2.51 -4.62
C ARG A 160 21.82 1.00 -4.42
N ILE A 161 22.36 0.22 -5.36
CA ILE A 161 22.50 -1.24 -5.21
C ILE A 161 23.33 -1.57 -3.97
N LYS A 162 24.51 -0.95 -3.80
CA LYS A 162 25.37 -1.17 -2.63
C LYS A 162 24.64 -0.86 -1.33
N THR A 163 23.89 0.25 -1.27
CA THR A 163 23.08 0.59 -0.08
C THR A 163 21.96 -0.42 0.17
N MET A 164 21.33 -0.95 -0.87
CA MET A 164 20.29 -1.97 -0.73
C MET A 164 20.87 -3.31 -0.26
N ILE A 165 21.99 -3.76 -0.83
CA ILE A 165 22.69 -4.98 -0.40
C ILE A 165 23.10 -4.85 1.07
N TRP A 166 23.70 -3.71 1.44
CA TRP A 166 24.09 -3.47 2.83
C TRP A 166 22.90 -3.45 3.79
N LYS A 167 21.81 -2.75 3.43
CA LYS A 167 20.57 -2.72 4.23
C LYS A 167 20.03 -4.14 4.42
N TYR A 168 19.97 -4.92 3.35
CA TYR A 168 19.47 -6.30 3.40
C TYR A 168 20.37 -7.18 4.27
N PHE A 169 21.69 -7.07 4.12
CA PHE A 169 22.67 -7.76 4.95
C PHE A 169 22.50 -7.43 6.44
N VAL A 170 22.40 -6.15 6.80
CA VAL A 170 22.20 -5.72 8.19
C VAL A 170 20.86 -6.21 8.74
N LEU A 171 19.78 -6.16 7.97
CA LEU A 171 18.48 -6.68 8.38
C LEU A 171 18.51 -8.20 8.61
N THR A 172 19.26 -8.92 7.78
CA THR A 172 19.45 -10.37 7.89
C THR A 172 20.25 -10.71 9.15
N MET A 173 21.32 -9.97 9.44
CA MET A 173 22.14 -10.17 10.64
C MET A 173 21.41 -9.87 11.96
N ARG A 174 20.39 -9.00 11.94
CA ARG A 174 19.56 -8.72 13.13
C ARG A 174 18.50 -9.78 13.42
N ARG A 175 18.29 -10.77 12.53
CA ARG A 175 17.32 -11.86 12.69
C ARG A 175 18.03 -13.21 12.75
N PRO A 176 18.60 -13.61 13.90
CA PRO A 176 19.43 -14.81 14.02
C PRO A 176 18.67 -16.10 13.69
N LEU A 177 17.36 -16.15 13.99
CA LEU A 177 16.53 -17.32 13.66
C LEU A 177 16.48 -17.60 12.15
N TYR A 178 16.43 -16.57 11.31
CA TYR A 178 16.45 -16.73 9.86
C TYR A 178 17.80 -17.27 9.36
N LEU A 179 18.91 -16.77 9.94
CA LEU A 179 20.25 -17.28 9.62
C LEU A 179 20.40 -18.75 10.02
N ILE A 180 19.92 -19.12 11.20
CA ILE A 180 19.94 -20.50 11.68
C ILE A 180 19.14 -21.38 10.72
N VAL A 181 17.88 -21.05 10.44
CA VAL A 181 17.05 -21.90 9.56
C VAL A 181 17.65 -22.00 8.15
N PHE A 182 18.10 -20.89 7.57
CA PHE A 182 18.56 -20.90 6.18
C PHE A 182 19.90 -21.62 5.99
N TYR A 183 20.83 -21.47 6.93
CA TYR A 183 22.19 -22.05 6.79
C TYR A 183 22.38 -23.36 7.56
N ILE A 184 21.75 -23.53 8.72
CA ILE A 184 21.92 -24.73 9.54
C ILE A 184 21.02 -25.86 9.05
N MET A 185 19.80 -25.59 8.56
CA MET A 185 18.93 -26.63 8.01
C MET A 185 19.55 -27.43 6.86
N PRO A 186 20.12 -26.83 5.80
CA PRO A 186 20.80 -27.58 4.75
C PRO A 186 22.06 -28.29 5.25
N LEU A 187 22.77 -27.72 6.23
CA LEU A 187 23.93 -28.39 6.84
C LEU A 187 23.49 -29.64 7.61
N ILE A 188 22.40 -29.56 8.38
CA ILE A 188 21.80 -30.71 9.08
C ILE A 188 21.31 -31.75 8.07
N ALA A 189 20.69 -31.34 6.97
CA ALA A 189 20.26 -32.26 5.92
C ALA A 189 21.46 -33.00 5.30
N LEU A 190 22.56 -32.28 5.02
CA LEU A 190 23.79 -32.86 4.49
C LEU A 190 24.48 -33.81 5.49
N THR A 191 24.54 -33.45 6.77
CA THR A 191 25.13 -34.32 7.80
C THR A 191 24.26 -35.55 8.04
N SER A 192 22.93 -35.39 8.07
CA SER A 192 21.97 -36.49 8.17
C SER A 192 22.10 -37.46 7.00
N MET A 193 22.18 -36.94 5.77
CA MET A 193 22.38 -37.74 4.56
C MET A 193 23.71 -38.51 4.61
N LYS A 194 24.81 -37.86 5.00
CA LYS A 194 26.11 -38.54 5.17
C LYS A 194 26.06 -39.61 6.25
N LEU A 195 25.37 -39.38 7.36
CA LEU A 195 25.25 -40.36 8.44
C LEU A 195 24.38 -41.55 8.04
N SER A 196 23.31 -41.31 7.29
CA SER A 196 22.36 -42.35 6.87
C SER A 196 22.86 -43.20 5.71
N ILE A 197 23.60 -42.63 4.75
CA ILE A 197 23.99 -43.33 3.51
C ILE A 197 25.50 -43.60 3.46
N GLY A 198 26.32 -42.79 4.13
CA GLY A 198 27.79 -42.83 4.02
C GLY A 198 28.50 -43.87 4.89
N ARG A 199 27.78 -44.73 5.62
CA ARG A 199 28.43 -45.84 6.34
C ARG A 199 28.75 -46.95 5.34
N LYS A 200 30.02 -47.38 5.32
CA LYS A 200 30.42 -48.58 4.58
C LYS A 200 29.52 -49.75 5.04
N PRO A 201 28.91 -50.51 4.13
CA PRO A 201 28.02 -51.60 4.52
C PRO A 201 28.84 -52.68 5.23
N HIS A 202 28.61 -52.91 6.52
CA HIS A 202 29.24 -54.01 7.28
C HIS A 202 28.23 -55.13 7.51
N HIS A 203 28.66 -56.39 7.42
CA HIS A 203 27.85 -57.60 7.69
C HIS A 203 26.59 -57.76 6.83
N ILE A 204 26.71 -57.64 5.51
CA ILE A 204 25.65 -58.12 4.62
C ILE A 204 25.73 -59.66 4.62
N PRO A 205 24.69 -60.40 5.04
CA PRO A 205 24.69 -61.86 4.94
C PRO A 205 24.63 -62.26 3.46
N VAL A 206 25.76 -62.65 2.89
CA VAL A 206 25.85 -63.13 1.51
C VAL A 206 25.58 -64.63 1.51
N ALA A 207 24.55 -65.07 0.80
CA ALA A 207 24.25 -66.49 0.63
C ALA A 207 25.09 -67.07 -0.53
N TYR A 208 25.69 -68.23 -0.29
CA TYR A 208 26.48 -68.96 -1.29
C TYR A 208 25.56 -69.74 -2.23
N TYR A 209 25.56 -69.40 -3.52
CA TYR A 209 24.88 -70.20 -4.55
C TYR A 209 25.92 -71.09 -5.25
N ASN A 210 25.88 -72.38 -4.93
CA ASN A 210 26.93 -73.35 -5.26
C ASN A 210 26.79 -73.95 -6.68
N ALA A 211 26.42 -73.14 -7.66
CA ALA A 211 26.25 -73.56 -9.06
C ALA A 211 27.36 -73.03 -9.98
N ASP A 212 28.51 -72.65 -9.41
CA ASP A 212 29.65 -72.18 -10.21
C ASP A 212 30.32 -73.37 -10.93
N PRO A 213 30.57 -73.27 -12.25
CA PRO A 213 31.24 -74.33 -13.00
C PRO A 213 32.70 -74.55 -12.57
N ASN A 214 33.28 -73.59 -11.84
CA ASN A 214 34.62 -73.66 -11.26
C ASN A 214 34.56 -73.40 -9.75
N ALA A 215 34.87 -74.42 -8.95
CA ALA A 215 34.69 -74.45 -7.50
C ALA A 215 35.51 -73.43 -6.67
N LYS A 216 36.23 -72.48 -7.29
CA LYS A 216 37.13 -71.52 -6.61
C LYS A 216 36.89 -70.06 -6.95
N LEU A 217 36.04 -69.73 -7.91
CA LEU A 217 35.93 -68.35 -8.42
C LEU A 217 35.19 -67.43 -7.44
N SER A 218 34.12 -67.94 -6.83
CA SER A 218 33.38 -67.28 -5.77
C SER A 218 34.20 -67.11 -4.48
N GLN A 219 35.05 -68.07 -4.14
CA GLN A 219 36.01 -67.95 -3.03
C GLN A 219 37.06 -66.87 -3.29
N LEU A 220 37.68 -66.83 -4.47
CA LEU A 220 38.65 -65.80 -4.84
C LEU A 220 38.08 -64.38 -4.83
N PHE A 221 36.83 -64.20 -5.25
CA PHE A 221 36.15 -62.91 -5.20
C PHE A 221 35.93 -62.43 -3.76
N LEU A 222 35.54 -63.34 -2.86
CA LEU A 222 35.35 -63.01 -1.44
C LEU A 222 36.68 -62.71 -0.74
N ASP A 223 37.72 -63.51 -0.96
CA ASP A 223 39.08 -63.25 -0.43
C ASP A 223 39.63 -61.88 -0.88
N SER A 224 39.20 -61.39 -2.06
CA SER A 224 39.58 -60.05 -2.55
C SER A 224 38.80 -58.90 -1.91
N ILE A 225 37.62 -59.18 -1.34
CA ILE A 225 36.74 -58.23 -0.67
C ILE A 225 37.02 -58.20 0.85
N GLU A 226 37.39 -59.33 1.44
CA GLU A 226 37.70 -59.50 2.85
C GLU A 226 38.85 -58.63 3.42
N PRO A 227 39.89 -58.17 2.67
CA PRO A 227 40.86 -57.20 3.20
C PRO A 227 40.26 -55.81 3.50
N TYR A 228 38.99 -55.56 3.16
CA TYR A 228 38.32 -54.28 3.33
C TYR A 228 37.07 -54.32 4.25
N TYR A 229 36.81 -55.45 4.90
CA TYR A 229 35.73 -55.62 5.89
C TYR A 229 36.25 -55.72 7.34
#